data_AF-A0A2V1K6C9-F1
#
_entry.id   AF-A0A2V1K6C9-F1
#
_cell.length_a   1.000
_cell.length_b   1.000
_cell.length_c   1.000
_cell.angle_alpha   90.00
_cell.angle_beta   90.00
_cell.angle_gamma   90.00
#
_symmetry.space_group_name_H-M   'P 1'
#
loop_
_entity.id
_entity.type
_entity.pdbx_description
1 polymer ?
#
loop_
_entity_poly.entity_id
_entity_poly.type
_entity_poly.pdbx_seq_one_letter_code
_entity_poly.pdbx_strand_id
1 'polypeptide(L)'
;MENNNGTQQKKSAKKWPVWTGGALAVALISGSIGAAIGSEDSSDSADSVSHVTESSVTAQTEPQDSTTTDNTEKAGSETTGGDDDTAGGTESTTNGAALAGMSTADEAAAYIDTATGAVSGTPTGIELNQDGSWDVEIMESANSEVTVRVYEDGTTQIVETDQEDDAASLTQEDIARIFDAALADTNGTIVSISAEDEDGEDRDAYGVEVLSSDGTQVVELELDINYSVIDREVEGVEDFLD
;
A
#
# COMPACT_ATOMS: atom_id res chain seq x y z
N MET A 1 38.20 -40.55 21.07
CA MET A 1 36.90 -39.94 21.40
C MET A 1 37.11 -38.45 21.20
N GLU A 2 37.05 -38.02 19.95
CA GLU A 2 37.21 -36.62 19.57
C GLU A 2 35.84 -35.95 19.64
N ASN A 3 35.82 -34.89 20.43
CA ASN A 3 34.71 -34.02 20.74
C ASN A 3 34.76 -32.86 19.74
N ASN A 4 34.03 -33.02 18.62
CA ASN A 4 33.76 -31.94 17.68
C ASN A 4 32.75 -30.97 18.31
N ASN A 5 33.28 -29.93 18.94
CA ASN A 5 32.52 -28.74 19.29
C ASN A 5 32.38 -27.90 18.02
N GLY A 6 31.39 -28.25 17.19
CA GLY A 6 30.99 -27.44 16.05
C GLY A 6 30.44 -26.11 16.56
N THR A 7 31.20 -25.04 16.35
CA THR A 7 30.73 -23.67 16.53
C THR A 7 29.56 -23.45 15.59
N GLN A 8 28.33 -23.55 16.11
CA GLN A 8 27.14 -23.02 15.45
C GLN A 8 27.36 -21.51 15.33
N GLN A 9 27.84 -21.05 14.18
CA GLN A 9 27.76 -19.64 13.84
C GLN A 9 26.28 -19.32 13.76
N LYS A 10 25.78 -18.57 14.74
CA LYS A 10 24.46 -17.95 14.66
C LYS A 10 24.49 -17.08 13.40
N LYS A 11 23.75 -17.49 12.38
CA LYS A 11 23.39 -16.61 11.27
C LYS A 11 22.60 -15.47 11.91
N SER A 12 23.09 -14.25 11.73
CA SER A 12 22.35 -13.07 12.17
C SER A 12 21.36 -12.79 11.05
N ALA A 13 20.11 -13.17 11.26
CA ALA A 13 19.00 -12.64 10.48
C ALA A 13 19.07 -11.11 10.56
N LYS A 14 19.06 -10.49 9.39
CA LYS A 14 19.45 -9.10 9.23
C LYS A 14 18.18 -8.28 9.17
N LYS A 15 17.81 -7.74 10.33
CA LYS A 15 16.80 -6.70 10.51
C LYS A 15 16.80 -5.74 9.32
N TRP A 16 15.70 -5.73 8.58
CA TRP A 16 15.51 -4.81 7.48
C TRP A 16 15.64 -3.37 7.98
N PRO A 17 16.34 -2.50 7.26
CA PRO A 17 16.31 -1.09 7.54
C PRO A 17 14.90 -0.59 7.21
N VAL A 18 14.13 -0.18 8.23
CA VAL A 18 13.03 0.77 8.04
C VAL A 18 13.61 1.98 7.34
N TRP A 19 13.46 2.05 6.02
CA TRP A 19 14.08 3.10 5.22
C TRP A 19 13.14 4.29 5.18
N THR A 20 13.55 5.35 5.88
CA THR A 20 12.88 6.63 5.86
C THR A 20 13.10 7.27 4.48
N GLY A 21 12.22 6.95 3.52
CA GLY A 21 12.27 7.39 2.13
C GLY A 21 12.39 8.90 1.97
N GLY A 22 13.41 9.32 1.23
CA GLY A 22 13.82 10.71 1.07
C GLY A 22 13.67 11.18 -0.38
N ALA A 23 12.85 12.23 -0.55
CA ALA A 23 12.63 13.09 -1.72
C ALA A 23 11.53 12.66 -2.72
N LEU A 24 10.29 12.98 -2.33
CA LEU A 24 9.06 12.84 -3.12
C LEU A 24 9.05 13.66 -4.43
N ALA A 25 8.89 12.98 -5.57
CA ALA A 25 8.25 13.53 -6.77
C ALA A 25 6.85 12.90 -6.89
N VAL A 26 5.81 13.61 -6.42
CA VAL A 26 4.44 13.09 -6.36
C VAL A 26 3.75 13.22 -7.71
N ALA A 27 3.41 12.09 -8.34
CA ALA A 27 2.50 12.04 -9.50
C ALA A 27 1.30 11.14 -9.17
N LEU A 28 0.12 11.74 -9.00
CA LEU A 28 -1.15 11.01 -8.85
C LEU A 28 -1.66 10.63 -10.24
N ILE A 29 -1.68 9.34 -10.56
CA ILE A 29 -2.25 8.84 -11.81
C ILE A 29 -3.65 8.31 -11.50
N SER A 30 -4.67 9.11 -11.79
CA SER A 30 -6.05 8.64 -11.75
C SER A 30 -6.31 7.74 -12.96
N GLY A 31 -6.20 6.43 -12.79
CA GLY A 31 -6.60 5.45 -13.79
C GLY A 31 -8.11 5.45 -13.99
N SER A 32 -8.57 5.98 -15.12
CA SER A 32 -9.97 5.81 -15.54
C SER A 32 -10.18 4.36 -15.98
N ILE A 33 -10.94 3.59 -15.20
CA ILE A 33 -11.54 2.33 -15.67
C ILE A 33 -12.55 2.68 -16.76
N GLY A 34 -12.18 2.49 -18.02
CA GLY A 34 -13.03 2.72 -19.18
C GLY A 34 -13.13 1.48 -20.05
N ALA A 35 -14.12 0.62 -19.79
CA ALA A 35 -14.56 -0.40 -20.72
C ALA A 35 -15.40 0.24 -21.84
N ALA A 36 -14.99 0.13 -23.12
CA ALA A 36 -15.91 0.28 -24.27
C ALA A 36 -15.32 -0.22 -25.60
N ILE A 37 -15.88 -1.34 -26.06
CA ILE A 37 -16.37 -1.68 -27.41
C ILE A 37 -15.68 -1.10 -28.66
N GLY A 38 -15.30 -1.99 -29.58
CA GLY A 38 -14.91 -1.64 -30.94
C GLY A 38 -16.08 -1.26 -31.85
N SER A 39 -15.76 -0.46 -32.88
CA SER A 39 -16.27 -0.62 -34.24
C SER A 39 -15.43 0.23 -35.21
N GLU A 40 -14.92 -0.47 -36.23
CA GLU A 40 -14.49 0.03 -37.53
C GLU A 40 -15.43 1.10 -38.14
N ASP A 41 -14.87 2.16 -38.72
CA ASP A 41 -15.27 2.67 -40.06
C ASP A 41 -14.25 3.72 -40.57
N SER A 42 -13.92 3.63 -41.86
CA SER A 42 -13.04 4.57 -42.59
C SER A 42 -13.84 5.78 -43.09
N SER A 43 -13.18 6.94 -43.31
CA SER A 43 -13.18 7.70 -44.59
C SER A 43 -12.94 9.21 -44.45
N ASP A 44 -11.95 9.67 -45.21
CA ASP A 44 -11.80 10.91 -46.01
C ASP A 44 -12.03 12.35 -45.51
N SER A 45 -11.02 13.16 -45.86
CA SER A 45 -10.83 14.61 -46.03
C SER A 45 -12.03 15.57 -46.04
N ALA A 46 -11.88 16.76 -45.43
CA ALA A 46 -11.74 18.06 -46.12
C ALA A 46 -11.71 19.30 -45.18
N ASP A 47 -10.76 20.19 -45.49
CA ASP A 47 -10.69 21.66 -45.44
C ASP A 47 -11.89 22.49 -44.87
N SER A 48 -11.60 23.47 -43.98
CA SER A 48 -11.72 24.92 -44.24
C SER A 48 -11.82 25.77 -42.96
N VAL A 49 -11.14 26.92 -43.01
CA VAL A 49 -11.17 28.04 -42.06
C VAL A 49 -12.50 28.81 -42.10
N SER A 50 -12.91 29.45 -40.99
CA SER A 50 -13.23 30.89 -40.93
C SER A 50 -13.81 31.33 -39.57
N HIS A 51 -13.43 32.55 -39.20
CA HIS A 51 -13.80 33.39 -38.08
C HIS A 51 -15.30 33.81 -37.98
N VAL A 52 -15.64 34.37 -36.81
CA VAL A 52 -16.51 35.55 -36.53
C VAL A 52 -17.63 35.37 -35.50
N THR A 53 -17.83 36.52 -34.86
CA THR A 53 -18.31 36.95 -33.55
C THR A 53 -19.81 36.96 -33.29
N GLU A 54 -20.11 36.93 -31.98
CA GLU A 54 -21.10 37.73 -31.23
C GLU A 54 -22.60 37.38 -31.14
N SER A 55 -23.06 37.48 -29.88
CA SER A 55 -24.34 37.99 -29.35
C SER A 55 -25.48 37.05 -28.96
N SER A 56 -25.79 37.16 -27.65
CA SER A 56 -27.12 37.12 -26.98
C SER A 56 -27.85 35.77 -26.93
N VAL A 57 -28.46 35.34 -25.82
CA VAL A 57 -29.51 36.03 -25.04
C VAL A 57 -29.49 35.55 -23.58
N THR A 58 -29.56 36.51 -22.65
CA THR A 58 -29.89 36.35 -21.24
C THR A 58 -31.41 36.28 -21.04
N ALA A 59 -31.89 35.38 -20.18
CA ALA A 59 -33.26 35.43 -19.66
C ALA A 59 -33.22 35.73 -18.16
N GLN A 60 -33.72 36.92 -17.83
CA GLN A 60 -33.89 37.49 -16.50
C GLN A 60 -35.35 37.26 -16.07
N THR A 61 -35.59 36.80 -14.85
CA THR A 61 -36.87 37.07 -14.15
C THR A 61 -36.62 37.09 -12.64
N GLU A 62 -36.44 38.29 -12.11
CA GLU A 62 -36.82 38.67 -10.75
C GLU A 62 -38.22 39.37 -10.86
N PRO A 63 -39.05 39.57 -9.80
CA PRO A 63 -38.66 40.44 -8.69
C PRO A 63 -39.37 40.27 -7.32
N GLN A 64 -38.88 41.11 -6.38
CA GLN A 64 -39.53 41.68 -5.17
C GLN A 64 -39.39 40.91 -3.86
N ASP A 65 -39.35 41.53 -2.68
CA ASP A 65 -38.85 42.80 -2.11
C ASP A 65 -39.26 42.73 -0.61
N SER A 66 -38.39 43.30 0.25
CA SER A 66 -38.61 43.85 1.60
C SER A 66 -39.54 43.19 2.64
N THR A 67 -39.02 42.95 3.86
CA THR A 67 -39.31 43.79 5.04
C THR A 67 -38.58 43.34 6.32
N THR A 68 -38.04 44.34 7.01
CA THR A 68 -37.49 44.38 8.38
C THR A 68 -38.48 43.95 9.46
N THR A 69 -38.00 43.29 10.54
CA THR A 69 -38.44 43.58 11.93
C THR A 69 -37.39 43.12 12.94
N ASP A 70 -37.05 44.07 13.81
CA ASP A 70 -36.21 44.03 15.01
C ASP A 70 -37.01 43.46 16.21
N ASN A 71 -36.38 42.73 17.15
CA ASN A 71 -36.64 42.85 18.60
C ASN A 71 -35.79 41.88 19.48
N THR A 72 -34.71 42.44 20.04
CA THR A 72 -34.39 42.64 21.47
C THR A 72 -34.70 41.60 22.60
N GLU A 73 -33.68 41.39 23.46
CA GLU A 73 -33.67 41.07 24.93
C GLU A 73 -33.91 39.61 25.40
N LYS A 74 -33.34 39.02 26.46
CA LYS A 74 -32.34 39.34 27.52
C LYS A 74 -32.23 38.13 28.50
N ALA A 75 -31.12 38.09 29.26
CA ALA A 75 -30.85 37.32 30.51
C ALA A 75 -30.55 35.81 30.33
N GLY A 76 -29.53 35.20 30.94
CA GLY A 76 -28.75 35.53 32.13
C GLY A 76 -29.06 34.49 33.21
N SER A 77 -28.17 33.51 33.44
CA SER A 77 -28.12 32.73 34.68
C SER A 77 -26.81 31.96 34.79
N GLU A 78 -25.96 32.40 35.72
CA GLU A 78 -24.85 31.63 36.28
C GLU A 78 -25.40 30.71 37.37
N THR A 79 -25.03 29.43 37.40
CA THR A 79 -24.86 28.66 38.66
C THR A 79 -23.90 27.47 38.48
N THR A 80 -22.76 27.58 39.17
CA THR A 80 -22.14 26.58 40.07
C THR A 80 -21.73 25.20 39.55
N GLY A 81 -20.41 24.98 39.50
CA GLY A 81 -19.70 24.00 40.34
C GLY A 81 -20.14 22.54 40.25
N GLY A 82 -19.39 21.75 39.49
CA GLY A 82 -19.36 20.30 39.56
C GLY A 82 -17.95 19.84 39.25
N ASP A 83 -17.11 19.82 40.28
CA ASP A 83 -15.88 19.04 40.34
C ASP A 83 -16.30 17.56 40.26
N ASP A 84 -16.05 16.91 39.14
CA ASP A 84 -16.08 15.45 39.07
C ASP A 84 -14.80 14.98 38.37
N ASP A 85 -13.81 14.72 39.23
CA ASP A 85 -12.65 13.89 38.96
C ASP A 85 -13.11 12.50 38.52
N THR A 86 -13.48 12.37 37.25
CA THR A 86 -13.43 11.08 36.57
C THR A 86 -12.39 11.20 35.46
N ALA A 87 -11.12 11.15 35.88
CA ALA A 87 -10.04 10.65 35.05
C ALA A 87 -10.24 9.14 34.81
N GLY A 88 -11.35 8.79 34.16
CA GLY A 88 -11.44 7.60 33.36
C GLY A 88 -10.72 7.94 32.08
N GLY A 89 -9.40 7.74 32.08
CA GLY A 89 -8.66 7.61 30.85
C GLY A 89 -9.32 6.50 30.06
N THR A 90 -10.23 6.86 29.16
CA THR A 90 -10.27 6.17 27.88
C THR A 90 -8.86 6.37 27.37
N GLU A 91 -8.03 5.36 27.58
CA GLU A 91 -6.86 5.16 26.78
C GLU A 91 -7.40 5.28 25.37
N SER A 92 -7.14 6.43 24.73
CA SER A 92 -7.04 6.48 23.29
C SER A 92 -5.90 5.52 23.00
N THR A 93 -6.22 4.23 22.99
CA THR A 93 -5.74 3.37 21.94
C THR A 93 -6.09 4.16 20.70
N THR A 94 -5.09 4.83 20.15
CA THR A 94 -5.07 5.16 18.74
C THR A 94 -5.64 3.92 18.08
N ASN A 95 -6.88 4.00 17.58
CA ASN A 95 -7.40 2.99 16.70
C ASN A 95 -6.51 3.13 15.46
N GLY A 96 -5.31 2.56 15.52
CA GLY A 96 -4.57 2.18 14.33
C GLY A 96 -5.56 1.38 13.51
N ALA A 97 -5.65 1.70 12.23
CA ALA A 97 -6.36 0.82 11.32
C ALA A 97 -5.88 -0.61 11.64
N ALA A 98 -6.81 -1.52 11.93
CA ALA A 98 -6.41 -2.89 12.13
C ALA A 98 -5.70 -3.30 10.84
N LEU A 99 -4.39 -3.62 10.93
CA LEU A 99 -3.63 -4.08 9.78
C LEU A 99 -4.38 -5.26 9.18
N ALA A 100 -4.87 -5.07 7.96
CA ALA A 100 -5.63 -6.07 7.25
C ALA A 100 -4.73 -6.67 6.18
N GLY A 101 -3.88 -7.62 6.60
CA GLY A 101 -3.07 -8.40 5.67
C GLY A 101 -3.94 -9.24 4.73
N MET A 102 -3.30 -9.84 3.74
CA MET A 102 -3.97 -10.69 2.75
C MET A 102 -4.10 -12.12 3.24
N SER A 103 -5.24 -12.73 2.96
CA SER A 103 -5.48 -14.14 3.26
C SER A 103 -5.27 -15.05 2.05
N THR A 104 -5.17 -14.47 0.85
CA THR A 104 -5.08 -15.23 -0.41
C THR A 104 -4.07 -14.63 -1.39
N ALA A 105 -3.46 -15.49 -2.19
CA ALA A 105 -2.54 -15.08 -3.26
C ALA A 105 -3.25 -14.28 -4.37
N ASP A 106 -4.54 -14.52 -4.60
CA ASP A 106 -5.33 -13.78 -5.59
C ASP A 106 -5.50 -12.31 -5.20
N GLU A 107 -5.61 -12.00 -3.90
CA GLU A 107 -5.61 -10.62 -3.42
C GLU A 107 -4.26 -9.94 -3.73
N ALA A 108 -3.13 -10.59 -3.44
CA ALA A 108 -1.80 -10.04 -3.74
C ALA A 108 -1.61 -9.81 -5.24
N ALA A 109 -2.01 -10.77 -6.05
CA ALA A 109 -1.95 -10.65 -7.50
C ALA A 109 -2.79 -9.47 -8.04
N ALA A 110 -3.92 -9.14 -7.41
CA ALA A 110 -4.75 -8.01 -7.82
C ALA A 110 -4.08 -6.64 -7.54
N TYR A 111 -3.40 -6.51 -6.39
CA TYR A 111 -2.61 -5.30 -6.08
C TYR A 111 -1.42 -5.15 -7.03
N ILE A 112 -0.72 -6.25 -7.31
CA ILE A 112 0.40 -6.28 -8.26
C ILE A 112 -0.06 -5.96 -9.69
N ASP A 113 -1.18 -6.51 -10.15
CA ASP A 113 -1.75 -6.19 -11.47
C ASP A 113 -2.11 -4.70 -11.56
N THR A 114 -2.70 -4.15 -10.49
CA THR A 114 -3.04 -2.72 -10.42
C THR A 114 -1.79 -1.84 -10.49
N ALA A 115 -0.74 -2.19 -9.74
CA ALA A 115 0.54 -1.47 -9.75
C ALA A 115 1.25 -1.57 -11.11
N THR A 116 1.32 -2.77 -11.69
CA THR A 116 1.95 -3.01 -12.99
C THR A 116 1.17 -2.41 -14.17
N GLY A 117 -0.12 -2.13 -13.97
CA GLY A 117 -0.93 -1.32 -14.87
C GLY A 117 -0.56 0.16 -14.87
N ALA A 118 0.01 0.67 -13.76
CA ALA A 118 0.49 2.04 -13.63
C ALA A 118 1.95 2.20 -14.09
N VAL A 119 2.81 1.22 -13.78
CA VAL A 119 4.23 1.19 -14.14
C VAL A 119 4.58 -0.18 -14.74
N SER A 120 5.14 -0.20 -15.95
CA SER A 120 5.58 -1.46 -16.56
C SER A 120 6.86 -1.97 -15.91
N GLY A 121 6.91 -3.24 -15.54
CA GLY A 121 8.12 -3.85 -15.01
C GLY A 121 7.84 -5.23 -14.43
N THR A 122 8.81 -5.74 -13.68
CA THR A 122 8.69 -7.02 -12.99
C THR A 122 8.55 -6.77 -11.48
N PRO A 123 7.52 -7.30 -10.81
CA PRO A 123 7.39 -7.17 -9.36
C PRO A 123 8.56 -7.84 -8.65
N THR A 124 8.99 -7.27 -7.53
CA THR A 124 10.09 -7.76 -6.68
C THR A 124 9.64 -7.94 -5.23
N GLY A 125 8.71 -7.10 -4.79
CA GLY A 125 8.07 -7.19 -3.47
C GLY A 125 6.69 -6.54 -3.39
N ILE A 126 6.01 -6.81 -2.28
CA ILE A 126 4.73 -6.19 -1.90
C ILE A 126 4.63 -6.10 -0.38
N GLU A 127 4.31 -4.92 0.16
CA GLU A 127 4.27 -4.64 1.59
C GLU A 127 3.03 -3.82 2.00
N LEU A 128 2.44 -4.18 3.14
CA LEU A 128 1.32 -3.48 3.76
C LEU A 128 1.83 -2.27 4.55
N ASN A 129 1.31 -1.10 4.22
CA ASN A 129 1.50 0.11 5.00
C ASN A 129 0.52 0.19 6.18
N GLN A 130 0.89 0.99 7.17
CA GLN A 130 0.06 1.27 8.35
C GLN A 130 -1.29 1.94 8.03
N ASP A 131 -1.38 2.64 6.90
CA ASP A 131 -2.61 3.27 6.44
C ASP A 131 -3.55 2.30 5.69
N GLY A 132 -3.13 1.03 5.55
CA GLY A 132 -3.87 -0.02 4.83
C GLY A 132 -3.63 -0.03 3.32
N SER A 133 -2.77 0.85 2.80
CA SER A 133 -2.33 0.78 1.40
C SER A 133 -1.23 -0.26 1.22
N TRP A 134 -1.02 -0.69 -0.02
CA TRP A 134 0.01 -1.65 -0.37
C TRP A 134 1.05 -1.01 -1.26
N ASP A 135 2.31 -1.07 -0.87
CA ASP A 135 3.42 -0.69 -1.73
C ASP A 135 3.86 -1.92 -2.51
N VAL A 136 3.98 -1.77 -3.83
CA VAL A 136 4.48 -2.80 -4.74
C VAL A 136 5.77 -2.31 -5.35
N GLU A 137 6.84 -3.05 -5.16
CA GLU A 137 8.15 -2.78 -5.73
C GLU A 137 8.23 -3.39 -7.13
N ILE A 138 8.63 -2.58 -8.11
CA ILE A 138 8.63 -2.95 -9.52
C ILE A 138 9.97 -2.56 -10.15
N MET A 139 10.71 -3.57 -10.61
CA MET A 139 11.89 -3.37 -11.44
C MET A 139 11.46 -2.99 -12.88
N GLU A 140 11.56 -1.71 -13.23
CA GLU A 140 11.24 -1.19 -14.57
C GLU A 140 12.35 -1.53 -15.58
N SER A 141 13.61 -1.44 -15.14
CA SER A 141 14.80 -1.77 -15.93
C SER A 141 15.94 -2.18 -15.02
N ALA A 142 16.98 -2.85 -15.54
CA ALA A 142 18.21 -3.08 -14.78
C ALA A 142 18.69 -1.72 -14.22
N ASN A 143 18.76 -1.61 -12.89
CA ASN A 143 19.16 -0.39 -12.16
C ASN A 143 18.04 0.65 -11.93
N SER A 144 16.77 0.29 -12.04
CA SER A 144 15.66 1.21 -11.71
C SER A 144 14.46 0.46 -11.14
N GLU A 145 14.24 0.62 -9.85
CA GLU A 145 13.07 0.14 -9.14
C GLU A 145 12.14 1.30 -8.80
N VAL A 146 10.84 1.03 -8.90
CA VAL A 146 9.78 1.98 -8.61
C VAL A 146 8.83 1.37 -7.60
N THR A 147 8.58 2.11 -6.52
CA THR A 147 7.59 1.72 -5.52
C THR A 147 6.27 2.39 -5.84
N VAL A 148 5.26 1.55 -6.15
CA VAL A 148 3.90 1.97 -6.47
C VAL A 148 2.99 1.64 -5.30
N ARG A 149 2.48 2.69 -4.66
CA ARG A 149 1.42 2.57 -3.66
C ARG A 149 0.08 2.34 -4.32
N VAL A 150 -0.65 1.35 -3.83
CA VAL A 150 -1.99 0.97 -4.29
C VAL A 150 -2.95 1.05 -3.11
N TYR A 151 -3.99 1.86 -3.26
CA TYR A 151 -5.04 2.03 -2.26
C TYR A 151 -6.18 1.03 -2.45
N GLU A 152 -7.00 0.82 -1.42
CA GLU A 152 -8.14 -0.11 -1.44
C GLU A 152 -9.16 0.20 -2.56
N ASP A 153 -9.30 1.47 -2.95
CA ASP A 153 -10.17 1.89 -4.05
C ASP A 153 -9.57 1.63 -5.45
N GLY A 154 -8.39 1.02 -5.51
CA GLY A 154 -7.64 0.72 -6.74
C GLY A 154 -6.90 1.93 -7.32
N THR A 155 -6.85 3.07 -6.61
CA THR A 155 -6.02 4.20 -7.04
C THR A 155 -4.54 3.91 -6.77
N THR A 156 -3.67 4.46 -7.62
CA THR A 156 -2.22 4.24 -7.56
C THR A 156 -1.45 5.55 -7.44
N GLN A 157 -0.33 5.50 -6.72
CA GLN A 157 0.62 6.60 -6.59
C GLN A 157 2.06 6.05 -6.66
N ILE A 158 2.91 6.64 -7.49
CA ILE A 158 4.36 6.38 -7.41
C ILE A 158 4.87 7.15 -6.20
N VAL A 159 5.44 6.43 -5.23
CA VAL A 159 5.93 7.02 -3.97
C VAL A 159 7.46 7.10 -3.93
N GLU A 160 8.15 6.17 -4.60
CA GLU A 160 9.60 6.12 -4.64
C GLU A 160 10.15 5.66 -5.98
N THR A 161 11.41 5.99 -6.24
CA THR A 161 12.15 5.56 -7.42
C THR A 161 13.62 5.52 -7.06
N ASP A 162 14.18 4.32 -7.09
CA ASP A 162 15.53 4.04 -6.64
C ASP A 162 16.34 3.30 -7.70
N GLN A 163 17.66 3.31 -7.52
CA GLN A 163 18.55 2.52 -8.36
C GLN A 163 18.85 1.21 -7.64
N GLU A 164 18.27 0.15 -8.17
CA GLU A 164 18.34 -1.21 -7.65
C GLU A 164 18.89 -2.10 -8.77
N ASP A 165 20.07 -2.69 -8.57
CA ASP A 165 20.80 -3.37 -9.65
C ASP A 165 20.51 -4.89 -9.68
N ASP A 166 20.07 -5.47 -8.56
CA ASP A 166 20.05 -6.92 -8.31
C ASP A 166 18.78 -7.37 -7.56
N ALA A 167 17.59 -6.95 -8.01
CA ALA A 167 16.34 -7.45 -7.41
C ALA A 167 15.86 -8.74 -8.08
N ALA A 168 15.55 -9.74 -7.27
CA ALA A 168 14.92 -10.95 -7.74
C ALA A 168 13.44 -10.68 -8.10
N SER A 169 13.00 -11.23 -9.23
CA SER A 169 11.58 -11.12 -9.62
C SER A 169 10.66 -11.87 -8.66
N LEU A 170 9.37 -11.52 -8.63
CA LEU A 170 8.33 -12.23 -7.91
C LEU A 170 7.22 -12.59 -8.89
N THR A 171 7.10 -13.88 -9.24
CA THR A 171 6.09 -14.34 -10.20
C THR A 171 4.77 -14.68 -9.51
N GLN A 172 3.67 -14.75 -10.27
CA GLN A 172 2.38 -15.18 -9.73
C GLN A 172 2.41 -16.62 -9.17
N GLU A 173 3.22 -17.51 -9.76
CA GLU A 173 3.41 -18.85 -9.18
C GLU A 173 4.17 -18.78 -7.85
N ASP A 174 5.20 -17.92 -7.75
CA ASP A 174 5.94 -17.73 -6.51
C ASP A 174 5.02 -17.26 -5.39
N ILE A 175 4.19 -16.23 -5.64
CA ILE A 175 3.21 -15.72 -4.67
C ILE A 175 2.28 -16.83 -4.21
N ALA A 176 1.71 -17.61 -5.14
CA ALA A 176 0.78 -18.69 -4.78
C ALA A 176 1.44 -19.75 -3.87
N ARG A 177 2.69 -20.11 -4.15
CA ARG A 177 3.45 -21.09 -3.36
C ARG A 177 3.88 -20.54 -2.01
N ILE A 178 4.30 -19.28 -1.96
CA ILE A 178 4.63 -18.55 -0.74
C ILE A 178 3.44 -18.51 0.21
N PHE A 179 2.25 -18.14 -0.29
CA PHE A 179 1.02 -18.13 0.51
C PHE A 179 0.70 -19.51 1.09
N ASP A 180 0.78 -20.57 0.29
CA ASP A 180 0.53 -21.94 0.76
C ASP A 180 1.51 -22.35 1.85
N ALA A 181 2.81 -22.09 1.65
CA ALA A 181 3.86 -22.43 2.60
C ALA A 181 3.76 -21.62 3.91
N ALA A 182 3.64 -20.30 3.81
CA ALA A 182 3.62 -19.40 4.96
C ALA A 182 2.38 -19.62 5.83
N LEU A 183 1.19 -19.77 5.22
CA LEU A 183 -0.06 -19.98 5.97
C LEU A 183 -0.22 -21.43 6.47
N ALA A 184 0.52 -22.39 5.91
CA ALA A 184 0.65 -23.72 6.50
C ALA A 184 1.54 -23.72 7.76
N ASP A 185 2.54 -22.84 7.84
CA ASP A 185 3.42 -22.70 9.01
C ASP A 185 2.80 -21.82 10.11
N THR A 186 2.27 -20.66 9.72
CA THR A 186 1.79 -19.63 10.64
C THR A 186 0.36 -19.20 10.30
N ASN A 187 -0.53 -19.33 11.29
CA ASN A 187 -1.92 -18.94 11.15
C ASN A 187 -2.06 -17.41 11.28
N GLY A 188 -2.46 -16.76 10.20
CA GLY A 188 -2.46 -15.30 10.12
C GLY A 188 -2.87 -14.78 8.74
N THR A 189 -2.44 -13.57 8.45
CA THR A 189 -2.54 -12.92 7.14
C THR A 189 -1.16 -12.41 6.74
N ILE A 190 -0.82 -12.50 5.46
CA ILE A 190 0.47 -12.01 4.96
C ILE A 190 0.42 -10.48 4.87
N VAL A 191 1.47 -9.83 5.35
CA VAL A 191 1.63 -8.36 5.32
C VAL A 191 2.82 -7.92 4.48
N SER A 192 3.78 -8.80 4.20
CA SER A 192 4.89 -8.53 3.27
C SER A 192 5.33 -9.79 2.55
N ILE A 193 5.73 -9.65 1.30
CA ILE A 193 6.44 -10.66 0.50
C ILE A 193 7.54 -9.95 -0.28
N SER A 194 8.76 -10.45 -0.19
CA SER A 194 9.89 -9.99 -1.01
C SER A 194 10.65 -11.18 -1.60
N ALA A 195 11.19 -11.00 -2.79
CA ALA A 195 12.15 -11.93 -3.36
C ALA A 195 13.56 -11.47 -3.01
N GLU A 196 14.32 -12.33 -2.32
CA GLU A 196 15.64 -11.99 -1.81
C GLU A 196 16.74 -12.49 -2.75
N ASP A 197 17.73 -11.62 -2.99
CA ASP A 197 18.99 -11.95 -3.65
C ASP A 197 20.11 -11.41 -2.73
N GLU A 198 20.86 -12.31 -2.08
CA GLU A 198 21.84 -11.91 -1.08
C GLU A 198 23.19 -11.50 -1.73
N ASP A 199 23.45 -11.97 -2.96
CA ASP A 199 24.78 -11.90 -3.59
C ASP A 199 24.79 -11.56 -5.09
N GLY A 200 23.65 -11.23 -5.71
CA GLY A 200 23.52 -10.77 -7.09
C GLY A 200 23.79 -11.86 -8.14
N GLU A 201 23.73 -13.14 -7.75
CA GLU A 201 24.04 -14.26 -8.66
C GLU A 201 22.81 -15.11 -9.01
N ASP A 202 21.77 -15.18 -8.17
CA ASP A 202 20.45 -15.77 -8.42
C ASP A 202 19.56 -15.55 -7.18
N ARG A 203 18.23 -15.64 -7.31
CA ARG A 203 17.30 -15.62 -6.16
C ARG A 203 17.66 -16.74 -5.17
N ASP A 204 17.96 -16.37 -3.94
CA ASP A 204 18.41 -17.32 -2.91
C ASP A 204 17.29 -17.72 -1.94
N ALA A 205 16.35 -16.80 -1.67
CA ALA A 205 15.25 -17.00 -0.73
C ALA A 205 14.04 -16.10 -1.04
N TYR A 206 12.98 -16.26 -0.24
CA TYR A 206 11.87 -15.33 -0.15
C TYR A 206 11.67 -14.91 1.30
N GLY A 207 11.53 -13.61 1.52
CA GLY A 207 11.10 -13.02 2.78
C GLY A 207 9.57 -12.95 2.83
N VAL A 208 8.97 -13.36 3.95
CA VAL A 208 7.52 -13.32 4.14
C VAL A 208 7.21 -12.92 5.57
N GLU A 209 6.37 -11.90 5.72
CA GLU A 209 5.89 -11.49 7.03
C GLU A 209 4.41 -11.85 7.20
N VAL A 210 4.11 -12.54 8.30
CA VAL A 210 2.76 -12.98 8.63
C VAL A 210 2.29 -12.29 9.91
N LEU A 211 1.26 -11.45 9.80
CA LEU A 211 0.54 -10.95 10.96
C LEU A 211 -0.29 -12.09 11.55
N SER A 212 0.03 -12.46 12.80
CA SER A 212 -0.71 -13.46 13.58
C SER A 212 -2.20 -13.15 13.63
N SER A 213 -3.07 -14.17 13.67
CA SER A 213 -4.53 -13.96 13.70
C SER A 213 -5.05 -13.22 14.94
N ASP A 214 -4.28 -13.18 16.03
CA ASP A 214 -4.59 -12.36 17.20
C ASP A 214 -4.10 -10.91 17.08
N GLY A 215 -3.34 -10.60 16.03
CA GLY A 215 -2.87 -9.26 15.67
C GLY A 215 -1.78 -8.72 16.58
N THR A 216 -1.15 -9.55 17.44
CA THR A 216 -0.16 -9.07 18.42
C THR A 216 1.29 -9.25 17.97
N GLN A 217 1.52 -10.13 17.01
CA GLN A 217 2.84 -10.51 16.52
C GLN A 217 2.90 -10.52 15.00
N VAL A 218 4.06 -10.15 14.47
CA VAL A 218 4.47 -10.42 13.09
C VAL A 218 5.50 -11.55 13.14
N VAL A 219 5.32 -12.54 12.28
CA VAL A 219 6.24 -13.67 12.13
C VAL A 219 6.95 -13.50 10.80
N GLU A 220 8.24 -13.22 10.86
CA GLU A 220 9.11 -13.20 9.70
C GLU A 220 9.54 -14.63 9.37
N LEU A 221 9.41 -15.01 8.10
CA LEU A 221 9.74 -16.31 7.57
C LEU A 221 10.70 -16.12 6.39
N GLU A 222 11.81 -16.85 6.42
CA GLU A 222 12.70 -17.01 5.26
C GLU A 222 12.37 -18.36 4.62
N LEU A 223 12.02 -18.35 3.33
CA LEU A 223 11.70 -19.55 2.55
C LEU A 223 12.80 -19.80 1.52
N ASP A 224 13.25 -21.05 1.37
CA ASP A 224 14.14 -21.41 0.28
C ASP A 224 13.45 -21.34 -1.10
N ILE A 225 14.22 -21.50 -2.18
CA ILE A 225 13.70 -21.53 -3.55
C ILE A 225 12.67 -22.65 -3.83
N ASN A 226 12.53 -23.63 -2.94
CA ASN A 226 11.51 -24.68 -2.99
C ASN A 226 10.32 -24.39 -2.07
N TYR A 227 10.23 -23.17 -1.54
CA TYR A 227 9.20 -22.67 -0.62
C TYR A 227 9.17 -23.40 0.73
N SER A 228 10.29 -23.98 1.14
CA SER A 228 10.43 -24.56 2.48
C SER A 228 10.92 -23.49 3.45
N VAL A 229 10.25 -23.34 4.59
CA VAL A 229 10.70 -22.44 5.67
C VAL A 229 12.06 -22.90 6.19
N ILE A 230 13.06 -22.02 6.12
CA ILE A 230 14.44 -22.25 6.55
C ILE A 230 14.84 -21.40 7.75
N ASP A 231 14.22 -20.23 7.93
CA ASP A 231 14.35 -19.42 9.14
C ASP A 231 12.99 -18.86 9.58
N ARG A 232 12.90 -18.46 10.85
CA ARG A 232 11.69 -17.97 11.48
C ARG A 232 12.03 -17.08 12.66
N GLU A 233 11.56 -15.85 12.61
CA GLU A 233 11.62 -14.89 13.70
C GLU A 233 10.22 -14.42 14.09
N VAL A 234 10.07 -14.00 15.35
CA VAL A 234 8.78 -13.54 15.88
C VAL A 234 9.01 -12.22 16.58
N GLU A 235 8.32 -11.20 16.11
CA GLU A 235 8.43 -9.84 16.61
C GLU A 235 7.07 -9.36 17.10
N GLY A 236 7.09 -8.44 18.07
CA GLY A 236 5.86 -7.79 18.51
C GLY A 236 5.38 -6.85 17.42
N VAL A 237 4.06 -6.76 17.20
CA VAL A 237 3.49 -5.88 16.16
C VAL A 237 3.87 -4.40 16.35
N GLU A 238 4.27 -4.00 17.55
CA GLU A 238 4.78 -2.65 17.83
C GLU A 238 6.11 -2.35 17.12
N ASP A 239 6.96 -3.35 16.84
CA ASP A 239 8.24 -3.18 16.12
C ASP A 239 7.98 -3.03 14.60
N PHE A 240 6.91 -3.63 14.09
CA PHE A 240 6.46 -3.50 12.69
C PHE A 240 5.79 -2.15 12.40
N LEU A 241 5.34 -1.43 13.44
CA LEU A 241 4.59 -0.17 13.32
C LEU A 241 5.43 1.08 13.62
N ASP A 242 6.73 0.98 13.90
CA ASP A 242 7.62 2.13 14.20
C ASP A 242 8.48 2.52 12.99
#